data_AF-A0A524EUB6-F1
#
_entry.id   AF-A0A524EUB6-F1
#
_cell.length_a   1.000
_cell.length_b   1.000
_cell.length_c   1.000
_cell.angle_alpha   90.00
_cell.angle_beta   90.00
_cell.angle_gamma   90.00
#
_symmetry.space_group_name_H-M   'P 1'
#
loop_
_entity.id
_entity.type
_entity.pdbx_description
1 polymer ?
#
loop_
_entity_poly.entity_id
_entity_poly.type
_entity_poly.pdbx_seq_one_letter_code
_entity_poly.pdbx_strand_id
1 'polypeptide(L)'
;MEFSIAIICALIGYLIGSVSFARIGLKLAGIKRDISELEIPVEGADETARVEIFGANAASMILGAKAGILIGIMDMLKAALPMIILRFILYPTEHYYLIVWVSVLVGHNWPLYFGFKGGRGFSVIFGGLFIVDLIASITLPIIGILFGLFVAGNMMIGYISWVFFMPIWFLFRTSDLFFFFCSFFIMILFILSTRPEVKTMAKYRREGKLEEYMQGLYASSPRWRGMKRMQDTVDKLGKKRYAIGFFVLFLIMVFFMNLDAFPILV
;
A
#
# COMPACT_ATOMS: atom_id res chain seq x y z
N MET A 1 -19.95 -20.07 5.73
CA MET A 1 -19.36 -20.01 4.37
C MET A 1 -19.27 -21.38 3.73
N GLU A 2 -19.82 -21.53 2.53
CA GLU A 2 -19.61 -22.67 1.64
C GLU A 2 -18.26 -22.57 0.92
N PHE A 3 -17.54 -23.68 0.88
CA PHE A 3 -16.19 -23.74 0.31
C PHE A 3 -16.16 -23.50 -1.20
N SER A 4 -17.15 -23.99 -1.94
CA SER A 4 -17.30 -23.78 -3.39
C SER A 4 -17.43 -22.30 -3.74
N ILE A 5 -18.28 -21.57 -3.02
CA ILE A 5 -18.49 -20.12 -3.21
C ILE A 5 -17.21 -19.35 -2.88
N ALA A 6 -16.49 -19.75 -1.82
CA ALA A 6 -15.20 -19.15 -1.48
C ALA A 6 -14.16 -19.30 -2.60
N ILE A 7 -14.08 -20.47 -3.24
CA ILE A 7 -13.19 -20.69 -4.39
C ILE A 7 -13.59 -19.79 -5.57
N ILE A 8 -14.89 -19.72 -5.89
CA ILE A 8 -15.38 -18.88 -6.98
C ILE A 8 -15.04 -17.40 -6.72
N CYS A 9 -15.27 -16.93 -5.49
CA CYS A 9 -14.90 -15.59 -5.06
C CYS A 9 -13.39 -15.34 -5.23
N ALA A 10 -12.55 -16.30 -4.83
CA ALA A 10 -11.10 -16.18 -4.98
C ALA A 10 -10.67 -16.09 -6.47
N LEU A 11 -11.23 -16.95 -7.33
CA LEU A 11 -10.94 -16.94 -8.76
C LEU A 11 -11.36 -15.62 -9.41
N ILE A 12 -12.60 -15.17 -9.17
CA ILE A 12 -13.12 -13.91 -9.71
C ILE A 12 -12.29 -12.73 -9.19
N GLY A 13 -12.00 -12.70 -7.89
CA GLY A 13 -11.16 -11.66 -7.28
C GLY A 13 -9.77 -11.59 -7.92
N TYR A 14 -9.13 -12.73 -8.15
CA TYR A 14 -7.82 -12.79 -8.81
C TYR A 14 -7.87 -12.27 -10.25
N LEU A 15 -8.89 -12.63 -11.02
CA LEU A 15 -9.07 -12.16 -12.40
C LEU A 15 -9.33 -10.65 -12.47
N ILE A 16 -10.17 -10.12 -11.58
CA ILE A 16 -10.43 -8.68 -11.45
C ILE A 16 -9.14 -7.95 -11.04
N GLY A 17 -8.43 -8.48 -10.03
CA GLY A 17 -7.18 -7.91 -9.54
C GLY A 17 -6.10 -7.84 -10.61
N SER A 18 -6.06 -8.85 -11.50
CA SER A 18 -5.09 -8.97 -12.59
C SER A 18 -5.21 -7.86 -13.65
N VAL A 19 -6.28 -7.08 -13.64
CA VAL A 19 -6.42 -5.89 -14.49
C VAL A 19 -5.52 -4.76 -13.96
N SER A 20 -4.59 -4.29 -14.80
CA SER A 20 -3.67 -3.20 -14.47
C SER A 20 -4.13 -1.88 -15.07
N PHE A 21 -4.77 -1.03 -14.25
CA PHE A 21 -5.20 0.30 -14.69
C PHE A 21 -4.03 1.23 -15.03
N ALA A 22 -2.86 1.02 -14.44
CA ALA A 22 -1.67 1.77 -14.80
C ALA A 22 -1.27 1.54 -16.26
N ARG A 23 -1.19 0.26 -16.68
CA ARG A 23 -0.84 -0.12 -18.06
C ARG A 23 -1.93 0.28 -19.05
N ILE A 24 -3.20 0.10 -18.68
CA ILE A 24 -4.34 0.53 -19.50
C ILE A 24 -4.32 2.04 -19.67
N GLY A 25 -4.15 2.81 -18.58
CA GLY A 25 -4.12 4.27 -18.61
C GLY A 25 -3.00 4.84 -19.49
N LEU A 26 -1.80 4.25 -19.44
CA LEU A 26 -0.69 4.63 -20.31
C LEU A 26 -0.96 4.32 -21.79
N LYS A 27 -1.52 3.14 -22.08
CA LYS A 27 -1.90 2.77 -23.45
C LYS A 27 -2.97 3.73 -24.00
N LEU A 28 -3.97 4.08 -23.20
CA LEU A 28 -5.01 5.04 -23.58
C LEU A 28 -4.46 6.45 -23.78
N ALA A 29 -3.44 6.85 -23.01
CA ALA A 29 -2.75 8.13 -23.19
C ALA A 29 -1.79 8.15 -24.40
N GLY A 30 -1.75 7.09 -25.22
CA GLY A 30 -0.90 7.00 -26.40
C GLY A 30 0.59 6.79 -26.10
N ILE A 31 0.94 6.48 -24.84
CA ILE A 31 2.33 6.23 -24.45
C ILE A 31 2.71 4.82 -24.89
N LYS A 32 3.64 4.73 -25.85
CA LYS A 32 4.21 3.46 -26.33
C LYS A 32 5.29 2.88 -25.40
N ARG A 33 5.79 3.69 -24.48
CA ARG A 33 6.82 3.29 -23.50
C ARG A 33 6.21 2.36 -22.47
N ASP A 34 6.82 1.20 -22.25
CA ASP A 34 6.37 0.29 -21.19
C ASP A 34 6.75 0.89 -19.83
N ILE A 35 5.89 0.69 -18.83
CA ILE A 35 6.20 1.02 -17.43
C ILE A 35 7.49 0.32 -16.99
N SER A 36 7.80 -0.85 -17.56
CA SER A 36 9.03 -1.59 -17.25
C SER A 36 10.32 -0.87 -17.65
N GLU A 37 10.24 0.15 -18.50
CA GLU A 37 11.37 0.97 -18.95
C GLU A 37 11.59 2.21 -18.05
N LEU A 38 10.83 2.35 -16.95
CA LEU A 38 11.06 3.42 -16.01
C LEU A 38 12.42 3.27 -15.33
N GLU A 39 13.23 4.30 -15.48
CA GLU A 39 14.57 4.39 -14.94
C GLU A 39 14.67 5.65 -14.07
N ILE A 40 15.16 5.48 -12.84
CA ILE A 40 15.44 6.58 -11.91
C ILE A 40 16.95 6.84 -11.96
N PRO A 41 17.39 8.08 -12.21
CA PRO A 41 18.81 8.41 -12.17
C PRO A 41 19.36 8.22 -10.75
N VAL A 42 20.56 7.68 -10.64
CA VAL A 42 21.34 7.69 -9.39
C VAL A 42 22.14 9.00 -9.40
N GLU A 43 21.74 9.98 -8.57
CA GLU A 43 22.39 11.29 -8.55
C GLU A 43 23.88 11.16 -8.25
N GLY A 44 24.75 11.73 -9.09
CA GLY A 44 26.21 11.64 -8.91
C GLY A 44 26.88 10.41 -9.54
N ALA A 45 26.12 9.55 -10.23
CA ALA A 45 26.65 8.46 -11.05
C ALA A 45 25.98 8.48 -12.44
N ASP A 46 26.73 8.10 -13.49
CA ASP A 46 26.21 8.00 -14.86
C ASP A 46 25.44 6.68 -15.05
N GLU A 47 24.54 6.36 -14.10
CA GLU A 47 23.78 5.12 -14.04
C GLU A 47 22.32 5.35 -13.62
N THR A 48 21.43 4.48 -14.10
CA THR A 48 20.01 4.50 -13.79
C THR A 48 19.57 3.21 -13.12
N ALA A 49 18.63 3.32 -12.18
CA ALA A 49 17.98 2.19 -11.53
C ALA A 49 16.61 1.94 -12.18
N ARG A 50 16.40 0.74 -12.74
CA ARG A 50 15.08 0.34 -13.25
C ARG A 50 14.07 0.19 -12.13
N VAL A 51 12.87 0.73 -12.34
CA VAL A 51 11.74 0.68 -11.42
C VAL A 51 10.82 -0.46 -11.83
N GLU A 52 10.91 -1.58 -11.12
CA GLU A 52 10.02 -2.71 -11.34
C GLU A 52 8.67 -2.54 -10.60
N ILE A 53 8.00 -1.40 -10.79
CA ILE A 53 6.73 -1.07 -10.12
C ILE A 53 5.67 -0.71 -11.15
N PHE A 54 4.58 -1.48 -11.19
CA PHE A 54 3.49 -1.31 -12.16
C PHE A 54 2.22 -0.82 -11.47
N GLY A 55 2.20 0.45 -11.04
CA GLY A 55 1.05 1.02 -10.32
C GLY A 55 0.95 2.54 -10.40
N ALA A 56 -0.01 3.10 -9.65
CA ALA A 56 -0.35 4.52 -9.62
C ALA A 56 0.86 5.46 -9.48
N ASN A 57 1.83 5.12 -8.61
CA ASN A 57 3.01 5.95 -8.42
C ASN A 57 3.90 5.99 -9.67
N ALA A 58 4.14 4.85 -10.30
CA ALA A 58 4.91 4.75 -11.54
C ALA A 58 4.22 5.49 -12.69
N ALA A 59 2.90 5.31 -12.83
CA ALA A 59 2.12 6.07 -13.80
C ALA A 59 2.19 7.58 -13.56
N SER A 60 2.25 8.02 -12.28
CA SER A 60 2.39 9.44 -11.94
C SER A 60 3.72 10.06 -12.35
N MET A 61 4.78 9.25 -12.49
CA MET A 61 6.08 9.70 -12.98
C MET A 61 6.05 10.03 -14.48
N ILE A 62 5.20 9.34 -15.24
CA ILE A 62 5.08 9.48 -16.70
C ILE A 62 3.96 10.46 -17.08
N LEU A 63 2.75 10.23 -16.56
CA LEU A 63 1.53 10.94 -16.93
C LEU A 63 1.21 12.11 -15.99
N GLY A 64 2.01 12.30 -14.94
CA GLY A 64 1.81 13.33 -13.93
C GLY A 64 0.85 12.93 -12.79
N ALA A 65 0.80 13.78 -11.77
CA ALA A 65 0.12 13.49 -10.49
C ALA A 65 -1.37 13.16 -10.64
N LYS A 66 -2.09 13.91 -11.50
CA LYS A 66 -3.54 13.74 -11.70
C LYS A 66 -3.88 12.34 -12.22
N ALA A 67 -3.14 11.86 -13.23
CA ALA A 67 -3.31 10.52 -13.78
C ALA A 67 -2.97 9.44 -12.75
N GLY A 68 -1.89 9.63 -11.97
CA GLY A 68 -1.54 8.74 -10.87
C GLY A 68 -2.65 8.61 -9.83
N ILE A 69 -3.27 9.73 -9.42
CA ILE A 69 -4.40 9.73 -8.49
C ILE A 69 -5.58 8.96 -9.07
N LEU A 70 -5.97 9.23 -10.32
CA LEU A 70 -7.07 8.53 -10.98
C LEU A 70 -6.84 7.02 -11.04
N ILE A 71 -5.63 6.58 -11.42
CA ILE A 71 -5.26 5.17 -11.45
C ILE A 71 -5.32 4.55 -10.05
N GLY A 72 -4.85 5.28 -9.03
CA GLY A 72 -4.95 4.85 -7.64
C GLY A 72 -6.40 4.65 -7.19
N ILE A 73 -7.31 5.55 -7.58
CA ILE A 73 -8.75 5.41 -7.31
C ILE A 73 -9.32 4.19 -8.04
N MET A 74 -8.96 3.97 -9.31
CA MET A 74 -9.42 2.78 -10.05
C MET A 74 -8.91 1.47 -9.42
N ASP A 75 -7.65 1.45 -8.96
CA ASP A 75 -7.10 0.30 -8.22
C ASP A 75 -7.76 0.10 -6.84
N MET A 76 -8.25 1.16 -6.19
CA MET A 76 -9.10 1.04 -4.99
C MET A 76 -10.46 0.45 -5.35
N LEU A 77 -11.10 0.98 -6.39
CA LEU A 77 -12.46 0.58 -6.79
C LEU A 77 -12.55 -0.87 -7.24
N LYS A 78 -11.54 -1.41 -7.93
CA LYS A 78 -11.57 -2.84 -8.31
C LYS A 78 -11.55 -3.80 -7.13
N ALA A 79 -11.09 -3.35 -5.96
CA ALA A 79 -11.21 -4.10 -4.71
C ALA A 79 -12.54 -3.79 -4.02
N ALA A 80 -12.86 -2.51 -3.88
CA ALA A 80 -14.02 -2.06 -3.13
C ALA A 80 -15.36 -2.52 -3.74
N LEU A 81 -15.53 -2.41 -5.07
CA LEU A 81 -16.79 -2.75 -5.74
C LEU A 81 -17.21 -4.22 -5.54
N PRO A 82 -16.39 -5.24 -5.85
CA PRO A 82 -16.80 -6.62 -5.62
C PRO A 82 -16.95 -6.93 -4.12
N MET A 83 -16.20 -6.27 -3.23
CA MET A 83 -16.39 -6.40 -1.79
C MET A 83 -17.74 -5.85 -1.32
N ILE A 84 -18.16 -4.68 -1.80
CA ILE A 84 -19.47 -4.07 -1.52
C ILE A 84 -20.59 -5.03 -1.96
N ILE A 85 -20.50 -5.55 -3.18
CA ILE A 85 -21.51 -6.47 -3.72
C ILE A 85 -21.64 -7.71 -2.83
N LEU A 86 -20.53 -8.31 -2.42
CA LEU A 86 -20.56 -9.49 -1.56
C LEU A 86 -21.05 -9.16 -0.14
N ARG A 87 -20.55 -8.08 0.45
CA ARG A 87 -20.82 -7.70 1.85
C ARG A 87 -22.24 -7.17 2.08
N PHE A 88 -22.83 -6.48 1.11
CA PHE A 88 -24.12 -5.81 1.33
C PHE A 88 -25.29 -6.37 0.51
N ILE A 89 -24.99 -7.13 -0.56
CA ILE A 89 -26.03 -7.58 -1.49
C ILE A 89 -26.14 -9.10 -1.48
N LEU A 90 -25.05 -9.82 -1.74
CA LEU A 90 -25.11 -11.27 -1.98
C LEU A 90 -25.00 -12.11 -0.71
N TYR A 91 -24.08 -11.77 0.20
CA TYR A 91 -23.75 -12.60 1.36
C TYR A 91 -23.44 -11.77 2.62
N PRO A 92 -24.42 -11.04 3.16
CA PRO A 92 -24.18 -10.08 4.24
C PRO A 92 -23.77 -10.68 5.58
N THR A 93 -24.08 -11.95 5.82
CA THR A 93 -23.73 -12.66 7.05
C THR A 93 -22.40 -13.42 6.96
N GLU A 94 -21.77 -13.44 5.78
CA GLU A 94 -20.61 -14.28 5.49
C GLU A 94 -19.41 -13.43 5.04
N HIS A 95 -18.19 -13.94 5.23
CA HIS A 95 -16.98 -13.16 5.02
C HIS A 95 -16.32 -13.32 3.64
N TYR A 96 -17.09 -13.67 2.60
CA TYR A 96 -16.56 -13.85 1.24
C TYR A 96 -15.88 -12.59 0.68
N TYR A 97 -16.32 -11.41 1.08
CA TYR A 97 -15.71 -10.14 0.68
C TYR A 97 -14.23 -10.04 1.12
N LEU A 98 -13.84 -10.64 2.25
CA LEU A 98 -12.43 -10.68 2.69
C LEU A 98 -11.59 -11.61 1.79
N ILE A 99 -12.17 -12.73 1.33
CA ILE A 99 -11.50 -13.64 0.39
C ILE A 99 -11.28 -12.96 -0.95
N VAL A 100 -12.28 -12.24 -1.46
CA VAL A 100 -12.15 -11.43 -2.66
C VAL A 100 -11.09 -10.35 -2.50
N TRP A 101 -11.06 -9.65 -1.37
CA TRP A 101 -10.07 -8.61 -1.12
C TRP A 101 -8.63 -9.12 -1.24
N VAL A 102 -8.34 -10.22 -0.55
CA VAL A 102 -7.05 -10.92 -0.62
C VAL A 102 -6.75 -11.32 -2.07
N SER A 103 -7.73 -11.88 -2.77
CA SER A 103 -7.52 -12.40 -4.13
C SER A 103 -7.31 -11.30 -5.16
N VAL A 104 -8.00 -10.16 -5.02
CA VAL A 104 -7.77 -8.95 -5.83
C VAL A 104 -6.35 -8.41 -5.59
N LEU A 105 -5.85 -8.45 -4.34
CA LEU A 105 -4.46 -8.09 -4.03
C LEU A 105 -3.46 -9.02 -4.70
N VAL A 106 -3.67 -10.33 -4.65
CA VAL A 106 -2.82 -11.32 -5.34
C VAL A 106 -2.81 -11.05 -6.84
N GLY A 107 -3.98 -10.82 -7.45
CA GLY A 107 -4.10 -10.48 -8.86
C GLY A 107 -3.41 -9.16 -9.21
N HIS A 108 -3.50 -8.12 -8.37
CA HIS A 108 -2.83 -6.85 -8.63
C HIS A 108 -1.31 -6.95 -8.52
N ASN A 109 -0.80 -7.74 -7.57
CA ASN A 109 0.64 -7.90 -7.36
C ASN A 109 1.28 -8.84 -8.39
N TRP A 110 0.57 -9.92 -8.76
CA TRP A 110 1.00 -10.92 -9.74
C TRP A 110 -0.09 -11.14 -10.80
N PRO A 111 -0.30 -10.15 -11.68
CA PRO A 111 -1.38 -10.16 -12.67
C PRO A 111 -1.17 -11.19 -13.77
N LEU A 112 -2.18 -12.03 -13.98
CA LEU A 112 -2.20 -13.05 -15.04
C LEU A 112 -1.95 -12.45 -16.42
N TYR A 113 -2.64 -11.35 -16.73
CA TYR A 113 -2.62 -10.73 -18.07
C TYR A 113 -1.32 -10.02 -18.42
N PHE A 114 -0.41 -9.89 -17.45
CA PHE A 114 0.77 -9.04 -17.57
C PHE A 114 2.06 -9.74 -17.10
N GLY A 115 2.10 -11.07 -17.28
CA GLY A 115 3.28 -11.89 -17.01
C GLY A 115 3.66 -11.92 -15.54
N PHE A 116 2.68 -11.81 -14.63
CA PHE A 116 2.85 -11.84 -13.17
C PHE A 116 3.77 -10.73 -12.61
N LYS A 117 3.91 -9.61 -13.34
CA LYS A 117 4.66 -8.42 -12.90
C LYS A 117 3.72 -7.25 -12.64
N GLY A 118 3.32 -7.06 -11.39
CA GLY A 118 2.30 -6.09 -10.99
C GLY A 118 2.79 -4.96 -10.08
N GLY A 119 1.85 -4.37 -9.35
CA GLY A 119 2.13 -3.34 -8.35
C GLY A 119 2.43 -3.91 -6.97
N ARG A 120 2.39 -3.05 -5.94
CA ARG A 120 2.55 -3.43 -4.53
C ARG A 120 1.24 -3.47 -3.75
N GLY A 121 0.13 -3.14 -4.42
CA GLY A 121 -1.19 -3.30 -3.85
C GLY A 121 -1.62 -2.28 -2.82
N PHE A 122 -0.85 -1.21 -2.55
CA PHE A 122 -1.25 -0.17 -1.57
C PHE A 122 -2.68 0.35 -1.79
N SER A 123 -3.04 0.73 -3.01
CA SER A 123 -4.39 1.19 -3.35
C SER A 123 -5.44 0.08 -3.20
N VAL A 124 -5.10 -1.17 -3.52
CA VAL A 124 -6.00 -2.32 -3.39
C VAL A 124 -6.27 -2.65 -1.91
N ILE A 125 -5.21 -2.66 -1.09
CA ILE A 125 -5.31 -2.85 0.36
C ILE A 125 -6.14 -1.71 0.93
N PHE A 126 -5.83 -0.46 0.60
CA PHE A 126 -6.56 0.69 1.12
C PHE A 126 -8.04 0.69 0.72
N GLY A 127 -8.35 0.37 -0.55
CA GLY A 127 -9.71 0.27 -1.05
C GLY A 127 -10.55 -0.78 -0.33
N GLY A 128 -9.98 -1.95 -0.04
CA GLY A 128 -10.68 -2.95 0.75
C GLY A 128 -10.77 -2.59 2.24
N LEU A 129 -9.72 -2.00 2.82
CA LEU A 129 -9.71 -1.54 4.21
C LEU A 129 -10.84 -0.53 4.46
N PHE A 130 -11.06 0.39 3.51
CA PHE A 130 -12.17 1.34 3.53
C PHE A 130 -13.54 0.65 3.59
N ILE A 131 -13.71 -0.47 2.89
CA ILE A 131 -14.95 -1.26 2.95
C ILE A 131 -15.05 -2.05 4.24
N VAL A 132 -13.94 -2.56 4.78
CA VAL A 132 -13.93 -3.38 6.00
C VAL A 132 -14.22 -2.54 7.24
N ASP A 133 -13.46 -1.46 7.42
CA ASP A 133 -13.52 -0.56 8.57
C ASP A 133 -13.07 0.85 8.14
N LEU A 134 -14.05 1.75 7.99
CA LEU A 134 -13.83 3.14 7.60
C LEU A 134 -12.89 3.87 8.56
N ILE A 135 -13.01 3.61 9.86
CA ILE A 135 -12.18 4.24 10.88
C ILE A 135 -10.73 3.80 10.68
N ALA A 136 -10.50 2.49 10.53
CA ALA A 136 -9.18 1.92 10.27
C ALA A 136 -8.52 2.53 9.03
N SER A 137 -9.30 2.76 7.96
CA SER A 137 -8.79 3.33 6.71
C SER A 137 -8.25 4.75 6.87
N ILE A 138 -8.73 5.51 7.85
CA ILE A 138 -8.24 6.86 8.13
C ILE A 138 -7.13 6.83 9.18
N THR A 139 -7.34 6.07 10.25
CA THR A 139 -6.46 6.07 11.44
C THR A 139 -5.15 5.35 11.18
N LEU A 140 -5.15 4.18 10.54
CA LEU A 140 -3.94 3.39 10.35
C LEU A 140 -2.87 4.13 9.52
N PRO A 141 -3.19 4.77 8.37
CA PRO A 141 -2.21 5.59 7.66
C PRO A 141 -1.67 6.75 8.50
N ILE A 142 -2.51 7.43 9.28
CA ILE A 142 -2.10 8.53 10.16
C ILE A 142 -1.14 8.00 11.23
N ILE A 143 -1.50 6.91 11.91
CA ILE A 143 -0.68 6.22 12.92
C ILE A 143 0.66 5.79 12.30
N GLY A 144 0.63 5.21 11.10
CA GLY A 144 1.83 4.84 10.36
C GLY A 144 2.75 6.04 10.11
N ILE A 145 2.22 7.13 9.56
CA ILE A 145 3.00 8.36 9.28
C ILE A 145 3.58 8.94 10.57
N LEU A 146 2.78 9.08 11.62
CA LEU A 146 3.23 9.62 12.92
C LEU A 146 4.31 8.74 13.55
N PHE A 147 4.12 7.41 13.52
CA PHE A 147 5.11 6.45 13.97
C PHE A 147 6.41 6.57 13.17
N GLY A 148 6.33 6.63 11.84
CA GLY A 148 7.51 6.77 10.99
C GLY A 148 8.30 8.04 11.24
N LEU A 149 7.60 9.18 11.32
CA LEU A 149 8.23 10.49 11.47
C LEU A 149 8.82 10.69 12.87
N PHE A 150 8.06 10.38 13.92
CA PHE A 150 8.41 10.75 15.29
C PHE A 150 9.06 9.63 16.10
N VAL A 151 8.79 8.36 15.78
CA VAL A 151 9.34 7.20 16.50
C VAL A 151 10.48 6.56 15.72
N ALA A 152 10.23 6.15 14.48
CA ALA A 152 11.24 5.48 13.65
C ALA A 152 12.26 6.45 13.02
N GLY A 153 11.92 7.75 12.94
CA GLY A 153 12.74 8.77 12.31
C GLY A 153 12.93 8.58 10.80
N ASN A 154 12.05 7.81 10.15
CA ASN A 154 12.11 7.50 8.73
C ASN A 154 10.71 7.43 8.11
N MET A 155 10.42 8.36 7.21
CA MET A 155 9.13 8.48 6.53
C MET A 155 8.77 7.27 5.65
N MET A 156 9.75 6.55 5.11
CA MET A 156 9.46 5.29 4.39
C MET A 156 8.93 4.21 5.32
N ILE A 157 9.49 4.11 6.53
CA ILE A 157 8.96 3.20 7.56
C ILE A 157 7.53 3.61 7.88
N GLY A 158 7.26 4.90 8.09
CA GLY A 158 5.90 5.36 8.36
C GLY A 158 4.90 5.05 7.27
N TYR A 159 5.32 5.22 6.01
CA TYR A 159 4.50 4.93 4.85
C TYR A 159 4.07 3.46 4.75
N ILE A 160 4.91 2.51 5.17
CA ILE A 160 4.57 1.08 5.12
C ILE A 160 3.95 0.57 6.44
N SER A 161 4.19 1.26 7.56
CA SER A 161 3.86 0.78 8.91
C SER A 161 2.37 0.49 9.10
N TRP A 162 1.49 1.23 8.44
CA TRP A 162 0.04 1.02 8.58
C TRP A 162 -0.41 -0.39 8.15
N VAL A 163 0.28 -1.00 7.17
CA VAL A 163 0.03 -2.38 6.73
C VAL A 163 0.47 -3.39 7.82
N PHE A 164 1.50 -3.06 8.60
CA PHE A 164 1.98 -3.90 9.70
C PHE A 164 1.11 -3.76 10.96
N PHE A 165 0.52 -2.59 11.19
CA PHE A 165 -0.43 -2.38 12.28
C PHE A 165 -1.82 -2.94 12.00
N MET A 166 -2.14 -3.21 10.73
CA MET A 166 -3.46 -3.68 10.31
C MET A 166 -3.89 -5.03 10.94
N PRO A 167 -3.04 -6.08 11.04
CA PRO A 167 -3.44 -7.31 11.74
C PRO A 167 -3.70 -7.07 13.23
N ILE A 168 -2.84 -6.29 13.87
CA ILE A 168 -2.99 -5.93 15.29
C ILE A 168 -4.30 -5.15 15.49
N TRP A 169 -4.62 -4.23 14.58
CA TRP A 169 -5.89 -3.51 14.57
C TRP A 169 -7.08 -4.47 14.60
N PHE A 170 -7.14 -5.40 13.65
CA PHE A 170 -8.28 -6.32 13.58
C PHE A 170 -8.39 -7.28 14.76
N LEU A 171 -7.26 -7.68 15.34
CA LEU A 171 -7.23 -8.50 16.54
C LEU A 171 -7.98 -7.84 17.70
N PHE A 172 -7.71 -6.56 17.96
CA PHE A 172 -8.39 -5.80 19.01
C PHE A 172 -9.79 -5.32 18.59
N ARG A 173 -9.95 -4.91 17.33
CA ARG A 173 -11.17 -4.25 16.83
C ARG A 173 -12.36 -5.19 16.68
N THR A 174 -12.12 -6.39 16.17
CA THR A 174 -13.21 -7.30 15.76
C THR A 174 -13.36 -8.51 16.68
N SER A 175 -12.30 -8.86 17.43
CA SER A 175 -12.19 -10.13 18.16
C SER A 175 -12.43 -11.38 17.29
N ASP A 176 -12.47 -11.23 15.96
CA ASP A 176 -12.67 -12.30 15.00
C ASP A 176 -11.33 -12.65 14.35
N LEU A 177 -10.87 -13.87 14.60
CA LEU A 177 -9.60 -14.38 14.07
C LEU A 177 -9.57 -14.43 12.55
N PHE A 178 -10.72 -14.50 11.86
CA PHE A 178 -10.75 -14.51 10.40
C PHE A 178 -10.25 -13.18 9.81
N PHE A 179 -10.64 -12.03 10.39
CA PHE A 179 -10.11 -10.72 9.99
C PHE A 179 -8.61 -10.60 10.28
N PHE A 180 -8.17 -11.10 11.43
CA PHE A 180 -6.75 -11.17 11.77
C PHE A 180 -5.95 -11.98 10.75
N PHE A 181 -6.38 -13.20 10.42
CA PHE A 181 -5.66 -14.05 9.46
C PHE A 181 -5.68 -13.48 8.04
N CYS A 182 -6.80 -12.94 7.57
CA CYS A 182 -6.87 -12.28 6.26
C CYS A 182 -5.93 -11.07 6.17
N SER A 183 -5.94 -10.20 7.18
CA SER A 183 -5.06 -9.03 7.21
C SER A 183 -3.58 -9.38 7.40
N PHE A 184 -3.28 -10.40 8.20
CA PHE A 184 -1.93 -10.95 8.34
C PHE A 184 -1.43 -11.52 7.01
N PHE A 185 -2.29 -12.23 6.27
CA PHE A 185 -1.95 -12.71 4.95
C PHE A 185 -1.73 -11.57 3.95
N ILE A 186 -2.55 -10.51 3.99
CA ILE A 186 -2.33 -9.27 3.21
C ILE A 186 -0.96 -8.66 3.52
N MET A 187 -0.57 -8.58 4.80
CA MET A 187 0.74 -8.09 5.22
C MET A 187 1.87 -8.96 4.63
N ILE A 188 1.73 -10.29 4.64
CA ILE A 188 2.70 -11.20 4.01
C ILE A 188 2.77 -10.94 2.50
N LEU A 189 1.64 -10.91 1.80
CA LEU A 189 1.60 -10.65 0.35
C LEU A 189 2.24 -9.30 -0.01
N PHE A 190 2.03 -8.29 0.83
CA PHE A 190 2.68 -6.99 0.70
C PHE A 190 4.21 -7.11 0.80
N ILE A 191 4.73 -7.79 1.83
CA ILE A 191 6.17 -8.03 2.00
C ILE A 191 6.74 -8.82 0.80
N LEU A 192 6.04 -9.85 0.34
CA LEU A 192 6.44 -10.63 -0.83
C LEU A 192 6.51 -9.76 -2.09
N SER A 193 5.53 -8.87 -2.28
CA SER A 193 5.49 -7.98 -3.43
C SER A 193 6.65 -6.98 -3.43
N THR A 194 7.10 -6.52 -2.26
CA THR A 194 8.15 -5.48 -2.13
C THR A 194 9.58 -6.01 -2.18
N ARG A 195 9.77 -7.32 -2.35
CA ARG A 195 11.10 -7.95 -2.46
C ARG A 195 12.01 -7.33 -3.53
N PRO A 196 11.53 -6.95 -4.74
CA PRO A 196 12.39 -6.32 -5.75
C PRO A 196 13.00 -5.00 -5.26
N GLU A 197 12.23 -4.13 -4.60
CA GLU A 197 12.74 -2.87 -4.05
C GLU A 197 13.77 -3.10 -2.96
N VAL A 198 13.50 -4.05 -2.05
CA VAL A 198 14.43 -4.39 -0.98
C VAL A 198 15.75 -4.90 -1.56
N LYS A 199 15.70 -5.71 -2.64
CA LYS A 199 16.90 -6.16 -3.35
C LYS A 199 17.67 -5.01 -3.98
N THR A 200 16.98 -4.05 -4.61
CA THR A 200 17.60 -2.86 -5.20
C THR A 200 18.25 -1.98 -4.13
N MET A 201 17.55 -1.71 -3.02
CA MET A 201 18.11 -0.96 -1.89
C MET A 201 19.32 -1.69 -1.27
N ALA A 202 19.25 -3.00 -1.11
CA ALA A 202 20.37 -3.80 -0.58
C ALA A 202 21.56 -3.86 -1.54
N LYS A 203 21.34 -3.79 -2.86
CA LYS A 203 22.42 -3.63 -3.85
C LYS A 203 23.14 -2.30 -3.64
N TYR A 204 22.43 -1.17 -3.72
CA TYR A 204 23.04 0.15 -3.57
C TYR A 204 23.65 0.39 -2.18
N ARG A 205 23.09 -0.23 -1.12
CA ARG A 205 23.71 -0.23 0.21
C ARG A 205 25.08 -0.93 0.23
N ARG A 206 25.24 -2.04 -0.49
CA ARG A 206 26.53 -2.75 -0.59
C ARG A 206 27.56 -1.98 -1.41
N GLU A 207 27.09 -1.20 -2.38
CA GLU A 207 27.92 -0.35 -3.24
C GLU A 207 28.27 1.00 -2.59
N GLY A 208 27.76 1.28 -1.38
CA GLY A 208 27.96 2.56 -0.69
C GLY A 208 27.16 3.72 -1.28
N LYS A 209 26.30 3.45 -2.28
CA LYS A 209 25.55 4.44 -3.07
C LYS A 209 24.07 4.58 -2.67
N LEU A 210 23.74 4.19 -1.43
CA LEU A 210 22.34 4.16 -0.99
C LEU A 210 21.75 5.56 -0.94
N GLU A 211 22.52 6.55 -0.52
CA GLU A 211 22.01 7.90 -0.34
C GLU A 211 21.68 8.57 -1.68
N GLU A 212 22.54 8.41 -2.67
CA GLU A 212 22.35 8.84 -4.06
C GLU A 212 21.11 8.20 -4.68
N TYR A 213 20.95 6.89 -4.52
CA TYR A 213 19.76 6.17 -4.97
C TYR A 213 18.49 6.72 -4.32
N MET A 214 18.54 6.98 -3.02
CA MET A 214 17.39 7.48 -2.26
C MET A 214 17.03 8.91 -2.64
N GLN A 215 18.02 9.75 -2.96
CA GLN A 215 17.78 11.10 -3.48
C GLN A 215 17.08 11.07 -4.84
N GLY A 216 17.56 10.23 -5.77
CA GLY A 216 16.89 9.99 -7.06
C GLY A 216 15.46 9.46 -6.88
N LEU A 217 15.27 8.50 -5.98
CA LEU A 217 13.94 7.98 -5.65
C LEU A 217 13.02 9.07 -5.09
N TYR A 218 13.53 9.93 -4.19
CA TYR A 218 12.76 11.03 -3.65
C TYR A 218 12.35 12.05 -4.72
N ALA A 219 13.22 12.30 -5.69
CA ALA A 219 12.95 13.21 -6.81
C ALA A 219 12.00 12.62 -7.85
N SER A 220 11.93 11.29 -7.98
CA SER A 220 11.24 10.59 -9.08
C SER A 220 9.74 10.84 -9.20
N SER A 221 9.01 11.05 -8.09
CA SER A 221 7.55 11.22 -8.12
C SER A 221 7.06 12.38 -7.24
N PRO A 222 5.90 13.00 -7.57
CA PRO A 222 5.29 14.02 -6.72
C PRO A 222 5.09 13.55 -5.28
N ARG A 223 4.68 12.29 -5.11
CA ARG A 223 4.45 11.69 -3.81
C ARG A 223 5.74 11.57 -3.00
N TRP A 224 6.79 11.04 -3.61
CA TRP A 224 8.09 10.88 -2.95
C TRP A 224 8.69 12.24 -2.54
N ARG A 225 8.55 13.28 -3.37
CA ARG A 225 8.94 14.65 -3.01
C ARG A 225 8.18 15.18 -1.81
N GLY A 226 6.88 14.91 -1.72
CA GLY A 226 6.07 15.26 -0.55
C GLY A 226 6.55 14.57 0.73
N MET A 227 6.87 13.28 0.64
CA MET A 227 7.42 12.50 1.77
C MET A 227 8.75 13.07 2.26
N LYS A 228 9.66 13.42 1.35
CA LYS A 228 10.94 14.06 1.69
C LYS A 228 10.73 15.39 2.42
N ARG A 229 9.83 16.26 1.92
CA ARG A 229 9.52 17.53 2.60
C ARG A 229 9.01 17.35 4.03
N MET A 230 8.16 16.35 4.27
CA MET A 230 7.68 16.03 5.62
C MET A 230 8.82 15.56 6.53
N GLN A 231 9.67 14.65 6.03
CA GLN A 231 10.86 14.19 6.74
C GLN A 231 11.79 15.37 7.10
N ASP A 232 12.15 16.20 6.12
CA ASP A 232 13.03 17.36 6.30
C ASP A 232 12.45 18.35 7.34
N THR A 233 11.13 18.49 7.39
CA THR A 233 10.44 19.37 8.36
C THR A 233 10.57 18.82 9.78
N VAL A 234 10.42 17.51 9.97
CA VAL A 234 10.55 16.86 11.27
C VAL A 234 12.02 16.80 11.70
N ASP A 235 12.95 16.63 10.77
CA ASP A 235 14.39 16.60 11.08
C ASP A 235 14.90 17.94 11.63
N LYS A 236 14.28 19.06 11.25
CA LYS A 236 14.55 20.39 11.85
C LYS A 236 14.25 20.45 13.36
N LEU A 237 13.43 19.54 13.89
CA LEU A 237 13.15 19.46 15.33
C LEU A 237 14.33 18.86 16.12
N GLY A 238 15.30 18.24 15.45
CA GLY A 238 16.46 17.61 16.07
C GLY A 238 16.06 16.63 17.17
N LYS A 239 16.69 16.71 18.34
CA LYS A 239 16.41 15.82 19.48
C LYS A 239 15.00 15.96 20.06
N LYS A 240 14.30 17.09 19.82
CA LYS A 240 12.92 17.29 20.32
C LYS A 240 11.94 16.29 19.69
N ARG A 241 12.26 15.75 18.52
CA ARG A 241 11.42 14.74 17.85
C ARG A 241 11.19 13.50 18.71
N TYR A 242 12.17 13.09 19.53
CA TYR A 242 12.06 11.88 20.35
C TYR A 242 11.13 12.06 21.55
N ALA A 243 11.09 13.27 22.13
CA ALA A 243 10.12 13.60 23.19
C ALA A 243 8.69 13.58 22.63
N ILE A 244 8.48 14.14 21.44
CA ILE A 244 7.22 14.05 20.71
C ILE A 244 6.91 12.59 20.36
N GLY A 245 7.91 11.83 19.92
CA GLY A 245 7.80 10.41 19.60
C GLY A 245 7.30 9.57 20.77
N PHE A 246 7.80 9.80 21.99
CA PHE A 246 7.31 9.11 23.19
C PHE A 246 5.83 9.42 23.44
N PHE A 247 5.43 10.69 23.33
CA PHE A 247 4.03 11.09 23.46
C PHE A 247 3.14 10.49 22.37
N VAL A 248 3.61 10.46 21.11
CA VAL A 248 2.92 9.82 19.98
C VAL A 248 2.73 8.33 20.23
N LEU A 249 3.78 7.63 20.70
CA LEU A 249 3.70 6.20 21.03
C LEU A 249 2.67 5.94 22.13
N PHE A 250 2.67 6.77 23.18
CA PHE A 250 1.69 6.71 24.26
C PHE A 250 0.26 6.90 23.72
N LEU A 251 0.04 7.93 22.89
CA LEU A 251 -1.27 8.17 22.28
C LEU A 251 -1.72 6.99 21.39
N ILE A 252 -0.81 6.42 20.60
CA ILE A 252 -1.11 5.23 19.78
C ILE A 252 -1.54 4.07 20.69
N MET A 253 -0.80 3.81 21.78
CA MET A 253 -1.12 2.72 22.71
C MET A 253 -2.49 2.93 23.36
N VAL A 254 -2.75 4.13 23.90
CA VAL A 254 -4.05 4.48 24.50
C VAL A 254 -5.18 4.35 23.47
N PHE A 255 -4.94 4.78 22.23
CA PHE A 255 -5.92 4.67 21.16
C PHE A 255 -6.28 3.20 20.87
N PHE A 256 -5.27 2.33 20.72
CA PHE A 256 -5.49 0.90 20.52
C PHE A 256 -6.24 0.24 21.69
N MET A 257 -5.95 0.65 22.94
CA MET A 257 -6.65 0.14 24.12
C MET A 257 -8.11 0.58 24.25
N ASN A 258 -8.51 1.63 23.54
CA ASN A 258 -9.87 2.17 23.56
C ASN A 258 -10.60 1.95 22.22
N LEU A 259 -10.13 1.01 21.40
CA LEU A 259 -10.74 0.73 20.10
C LEU A 259 -12.22 0.33 20.23
N ASP A 260 -12.58 -0.43 21.26
CA ASP A 260 -13.94 -0.92 21.48
C ASP A 260 -14.97 0.21 21.66
N ALA A 261 -14.51 1.42 22.03
CA ALA A 261 -15.38 2.59 22.20
C ALA A 261 -15.90 3.18 20.87
N PHE A 262 -15.31 2.80 19.73
CA PHE A 262 -15.71 3.31 18.42
C PHE A 262 -16.64 2.31 17.73
N PRO A 263 -17.79 2.72 17.17
CA PRO A 263 -18.62 1.80 16.37
C PRO A 263 -17.86 1.40 15.09
N ILE A 264 -18.03 0.16 14.63
CA ILE A 264 -17.55 -0.22 13.30
C ILE A 264 -18.49 0.46 12.30
N LEU A 265 -18.04 1.59 11.74
CA LEU A 265 -18.77 2.33 10.73
C LEU A 265 -18.59 1.61 9.39
N VAL A 266 -19.71 1.17 8.85
CA VAL A 266 -19.82 0.45 7.59
C VAL A 266 -20.78 1.22 6.70
#